data_AF-A0A7K4FUS9-F1
#
_entry.id   AF-A0A7K4FUS9-F1
#
_cell.length_a   1.000
_cell.length_b   1.000
_cell.length_c   1.000
_cell.angle_alpha   90.00
_cell.angle_beta   90.00
_cell.angle_gamma   90.00
#
_symmetry.space_group_name_H-M   'P 1'
#
loop_
_entity.id
_entity.type
_entity.pdbx_description
1 polymer ?
#
loop_
_entity_poly.entity_id
_entity_poly.type
_entity_poly.pdbx_seq_one_letter_code
_entity_poly.pdbx_strand_id
1 'polypeptide(L)' 'MEQIKKVGPGMFEIDINDTVTVSFKLEEEFLAKIDEKVKNMGYLSRSELIRDAILSYVNHLNSLGRKNDGNT' A
#
# COMPACT_ATOMS: atom_id res chain seq x y z
N MET A 1 -1.31 17.54 -0.84
CA MET A 1 -0.98 18.65 -1.76
C MET A 1 -1.21 18.12 -3.16
N GLU A 2 -2.09 18.75 -3.92
CA GLU A 2 -2.36 18.34 -5.30
C GLU A 2 -1.23 18.87 -6.17
N GLN A 3 -0.54 17.98 -6.88
CA GLN A 3 0.44 18.38 -7.89
C GLN A 3 -0.22 18.32 -9.26
N ILE A 4 -0.26 19.46 -9.96
CA ILE A 4 -0.77 19.54 -11.33
C ILE A 4 0.43 19.69 -12.26
N LYS A 5 0.64 18.70 -13.14
CA LYS A 5 1.70 18.71 -14.14
C LYS A 5 1.09 18.79 -15.53
N LYS A 6 1.52 19.76 -16.34
CA LYS A 6 1.13 19.83 -17.75
C LYS A 6 1.90 18.77 -18.54
N VAL A 7 1.18 17.87 -19.20
CA VAL A 7 1.76 16.76 -19.99
C VAL A 7 1.53 16.89 -21.50
N GLY A 8 0.74 17.88 -21.94
CA GLY A 8 0.54 18.18 -23.35
C GLY A 8 -0.35 19.40 -23.61
N PRO A 9 -0.61 19.75 -24.89
CA PRO A 9 -1.61 20.75 -25.25
C PRO A 9 -3.01 20.30 -24.77
N GLY A 10 -3.56 20.98 -23.77
CA GLY A 10 -4.86 20.64 -23.18
C GLY A 10 -4.86 19.41 -22.25
N MET A 11 -3.68 18.85 -21.91
CA MET A 11 -3.58 17.67 -21.03
C MET A 11 -2.82 17.99 -19.75
N PHE A 12 -3.44 17.63 -18.62
CA PHE A 12 -2.91 17.82 -17.28
C PHE A 12 -2.96 16.50 -16.52
N GLU A 13 -1.88 16.18 -15.84
CA GLU A 13 -1.77 15.10 -14.87
C GLU A 13 -1.99 15.71 -13.47
N ILE A 14 -2.93 15.14 -12.72
CA ILE A 14 -3.29 15.61 -11.38
C ILE A 14 -2.99 14.46 -10.42
N ASP A 15 -2.05 14.71 -9.51
CA ASP A 15 -1.67 13.75 -8.47
C ASP A 15 -2.48 14.02 -7.20
N ILE A 16 -3.59 13.30 -7.05
CA ILE A 16 -4.52 13.42 -5.93
C ILE A 16 -4.07 12.47 -4.82
N ASN A 17 -3.25 12.99 -3.91
CA ASN A 17 -2.81 12.29 -2.71
C ASN A 17 -3.83 12.44 -1.58
N ASP A 18 -5.03 11.88 -1.77
CA ASP A 18 -6.07 11.90 -0.74
C ASP A 18 -6.03 10.64 0.13
N THR A 19 -6.34 10.78 1.42
CA THR A 19 -6.36 9.66 2.36
C THR A 19 -7.77 9.11 2.45
N VAL A 20 -7.98 7.88 1.97
CA VAL A 20 -9.27 7.19 2.05
C VAL A 20 -9.29 6.24 3.23
N THR A 21 -10.36 6.30 4.03
CA THR A 21 -10.61 5.34 5.11
C THR A 21 -11.32 4.10 4.56
N VAL A 22 -10.75 2.93 4.83
CA VAL A 22 -11.34 1.63 4.48
C VAL A 22 -11.66 0.86 5.76
N SER A 23 -12.90 0.38 5.86
CA SER A 23 -13.37 -0.43 6.99
C SER A 23 -13.61 -1.86 6.55
N PHE A 24 -13.02 -2.82 7.25
CA PHE A 24 -13.21 -4.25 7.02
C PHE A 24 -13.27 -5.00 8.35
N LYS A 25 -13.92 -6.16 8.34
CA LYS A 25 -14.08 -7.01 9.53
C LYS A 25 -12.97 -8.06 9.57
N LEU A 26 -12.42 -8.27 10.75
CA LEU A 26 -11.42 -9.29 11.04
C LEU A 26 -11.78 -9.99 12.36
N GLU A 27 -11.31 -11.21 12.51
CA GLU A 27 -11.39 -11.94 13.77
C GLU A 27 -10.58 -11.23 14.86
N GLU A 28 -11.07 -11.26 16.09
CA GLU A 28 -10.48 -10.57 17.23
C GLU A 28 -9.06 -11.07 17.54
N GLU A 29 -8.85 -12.38 17.48
CA GLU A 29 -7.52 -12.97 17.69
C GLU A 29 -6.50 -12.49 16.66
N PHE A 30 -6.94 -12.25 15.43
CA PHE A 30 -6.08 -11.73 14.38
C PHE A 30 -5.76 -10.24 14.59
N LEU A 31 -6.75 -9.45 15.03
CA LEU A 31 -6.54 -8.06 15.42
C LEU A 31 -5.55 -7.92 16.58
N ALA A 32 -5.64 -8.81 17.58
CA ALA A 32 -4.71 -8.82 18.71
C ALA A 32 -3.26 -9.09 18.24
N LYS A 33 -3.08 -10.03 17.31
CA LYS A 33 -1.76 -10.30 16.70
C LYS A 33 -1.23 -9.08 15.94
N ILE A 34 -2.09 -8.37 15.21
CA ILE A 34 -1.71 -7.13 14.53
C ILE A 34 -1.21 -6.10 15.54
N ASP A 35 -1.94 -5.88 16.65
CA ASP A 35 -1.55 -4.93 17.69
C ASP A 35 -0.19 -5.24 18.32
N GLU A 36 0.07 -6.50 18.62
CA GLU A 36 1.38 -6.94 19.12
C GLU A 36 2.49 -6.63 18.12
N LYS A 37 2.24 -6.87 16.82
CA LYS A 37 3.22 -6.58 15.77
C LYS A 37 3.48 -5.10 15.60
N VAL A 38 2.44 -4.26 15.65
CA VAL A 38 2.58 -2.79 15.63
C VAL A 38 3.56 -2.35 16.72
N LYS A 39 3.35 -2.79 17.97
CA LYS A 39 4.21 -2.42 19.10
C LYS A 39 5.63 -2.96 18.97
N ASN A 40 5.77 -4.25 18.63
CA ASN A 40 7.08 -4.92 18.59
C ASN A 40 7.97 -4.42 17.45
N MET A 41 7.36 -3.91 16.37
CA MET A 41 8.09 -3.41 15.20
C MET A 41 8.21 -1.88 15.17
N GLY A 42 7.65 -1.18 16.17
CA GLY A 42 7.80 0.27 16.33
C GLY A 42 6.93 1.11 15.38
N TYR A 43 5.87 0.56 14.83
CA TYR A 43 4.94 1.31 13.98
C TYR A 43 4.05 2.23 14.81
N LEU A 44 3.69 3.38 14.25
CA LEU A 44 2.84 4.37 14.94
C LEU A 44 1.36 3.98 14.96
N SER A 45 0.91 3.19 13.99
CA SER A 45 -0.49 2.78 13.88
C SER A 45 -0.65 1.44 13.15
N ARG A 46 -1.82 0.81 13.32
CA ARG A 46 -2.20 -0.37 12.52
C ARG A 46 -2.17 -0.07 11.02
N SER A 47 -2.66 1.10 10.62
CA SER A 47 -2.73 1.50 9.21
C SER A 47 -1.35 1.59 8.56
N GLU A 48 -0.33 2.00 9.31
CA GLU A 48 1.05 2.07 8.83
C GLU A 48 1.63 0.67 8.58
N LEU A 49 1.54 -0.21 9.57
CA LEU A 49 1.94 -1.62 9.42
C LEU A 49 1.21 -2.29 8.25
N ILE A 50 -0.11 -2.11 8.17
CA ILE A 50 -0.95 -2.73 7.13
C ILE A 50 -0.55 -2.19 5.75
N ARG A 51 -0.27 -0.90 5.62
CA ARG A 51 0.19 -0.30 4.35
C ARG A 51 1.50 -0.92 3.89
N ASP A 52 2.48 -1.04 4.79
CA ASP A 52 3.78 -1.64 4.47
C ASP A 52 3.65 -3.12 4.08
N ALA A 53 2.80 -3.86 4.79
CA ALA A 53 2.51 -5.26 4.46
C ALA A 53 1.89 -5.40 3.06
N ILE A 54 0.93 -4.55 2.71
CA ILE A 54 0.29 -4.53 1.39
C ILE A 54 1.34 -4.20 0.31
N LEU A 55 2.13 -3.15 0.49
CA LEU A 55 3.16 -2.74 -0.47
C LEU A 55 4.21 -3.83 -0.68
N SER A 56 4.66 -4.45 0.41
CA SER A 56 5.61 -5.57 0.36
C SER A 56 5.03 -6.74 -0.46
N TYR A 57 3.77 -7.09 -0.24
CA TYR A 57 3.11 -8.17 -0.96
C TYR A 57 2.89 -7.83 -2.45
N VAL A 58 2.47 -6.61 -2.77
CA VAL A 58 2.33 -6.14 -4.16
C VAL A 58 3.67 -6.17 -4.89
N ASN A 59 4.74 -5.72 -4.24
CA ASN A 59 6.10 -5.79 -4.80
C ASN A 59 6.54 -7.23 -5.04
N HIS A 60 6.23 -8.14 -4.11
CA HIS A 60 6.48 -9.56 -4.27
C HIS A 60 5.73 -10.14 -5.48
N LEU A 61 4.42 -9.86 -5.62
CA LEU A 61 3.62 -10.30 -6.77
C LEU A 61 4.18 -9.76 -8.10
N ASN A 62 4.54 -8.48 -8.15
CA ASN A 62 5.16 -7.87 -9.34
C ASN A 62 6.50 -8.53 -9.70
N SER A 63 7.28 -8.95 -8.69
CA SER A 63 8.55 -9.67 -8.91
C SER A 63 8.34 -11.07 -9.49
N LEU A 64 7.23 -11.74 -9.12
CA LEU A 64 6.86 -13.04 -9.67
C LEU A 64 6.36 -12.93 -11.11
N GLY A 65 5.55 -11.91 -11.42
CA GLY A 65 5.10 -11.64 -12.79
C GLY A 65 6.27 -11.44 -13.75
N ARG A 66 7.26 -10.64 -13.36
CA ARG A 66 8.48 -10.40 -14.16
C ARG A 66 9.36 -11.63 -14.37
N LYS A 67 9.32 -12.62 -13.47
CA LYS A 67 10.07 -13.88 -13.64
C LYS A 67 9.44 -14.78 -14.71
N ASN A 68 8.13 -14.69 -14.93
CA ASN A 68 7.45 -15.51 -15.93
C ASN A 68 7.65 -15.00 -17.37
N ASP A 69 7.93 -13.72 -17.56
CA ASP A 69 8.19 -13.12 -18.88
C ASP A 69 9.65 -13.27 -19.35
N GLY A 70 10.51 -13.89 -18.53
CA GLY A 70 11.95 -14.04 -18.76
C GLY A 70 12.39 -15.43 -19.23
N ASN A 71 11.48 -16.36 -19.53
CA ASN A 71 11.85 -17.68 -20.05
C ASN A 71 11.89 -17.64 -21.58
N THR A 72 13.03 -17.18 -22.12
CA THR A 72 13.46 -17.42 -23.51
C THR A 72 14.32 -18.69 -23.54
#